data_AF-A0A6P5ZC94-F1
#
_entry.id   AF-A0A6P5ZC94-F1
#
_cell.length_a   1.000
_cell.length_b   1.000
_cell.length_c   1.000
_cell.angle_alpha   90.00
_cell.angle_beta   90.00
_cell.angle_gamma   90.00
#
_symmetry.space_group_name_H-M   'P 1'
#
loop_
_entity.id
_entity.type
_entity.pdbx_description
1 polymer ?
#
loop_
_entity_poly.entity_id
_entity_poly.type
_entity_poly.pdbx_seq_one_letter_code
_entity_poly.pdbx_strand_id
1 'polypeptide(L)'
;MQCLSFNFKSSPSSPSAAHPTSPQTQTQSIGYNSCPPLSQGNSTDGTPRSSATQLSPTFNLTREYTLAVQTNSCIGIRSRIEELLQVENVIENGDMDNHQLCSSQVLQPNRDCVRQALSHSNPKATLTRLVSTYFDHSENITTLCLSLFQCLRRARALYAPINDLLQEFPYDLNSINQSQCNWAFDVFSQFDSLENPFPCPDSHNFNELRRSFSQLKEQLDHRLFKSLSRDRFLHRATTGSAICLIGTVVGVVVSAVVISTHALAAIVGLVATPLCPVYVPSYLKRKQLGHMAQLKAAVMGTFAHKEDLDTIVCLVDWLYSAVEGDMQLIRFGLERGREIFPIHEVVKHLRNNHIKFFDRLEELEQQMCLCFSAVNEYRAKLLDQIEGIILARKASCCALCGNGNL
;
A
#
# COMPACT_ATOMS: atom_id res chain seq x y z
N MET A 1 69.53 12.98 -10.63
CA MET A 1 69.53 13.67 -11.93
C MET A 1 68.18 14.34 -12.11
N GLN A 2 68.17 15.61 -12.52
CA GLN A 2 67.19 16.29 -13.40
C GLN A 2 65.75 15.74 -13.39
N CYS A 3 64.73 16.39 -12.81
CA CYS A 3 64.27 17.78 -12.99
C CYS A 3 64.07 18.17 -14.46
N LEU A 4 62.83 18.44 -14.87
CA LEU A 4 62.48 19.64 -15.65
C LEU A 4 61.00 20.01 -15.43
N SER A 5 60.78 21.19 -14.86
CA SER A 5 59.50 21.92 -14.90
C SER A 5 59.58 22.94 -16.04
N PHE A 6 58.45 23.32 -16.63
CA PHE A 6 58.31 24.65 -17.24
C PHE A 6 56.97 25.28 -16.88
N ASN A 7 57.00 26.61 -16.77
CA ASN A 7 56.00 27.46 -16.13
C ASN A 7 56.06 28.86 -16.81
N PHE A 8 55.11 29.75 -16.49
CA PHE A 8 54.99 31.14 -16.96
C PHE A 8 54.50 31.34 -18.42
N LYS A 9 53.80 32.43 -18.78
CA LYS A 9 53.35 33.63 -18.01
C LYS A 9 52.05 34.25 -18.57
N SER A 10 51.56 35.27 -17.89
CA SER A 10 50.22 35.87 -17.96
C SER A 10 50.12 37.27 -18.59
N SER A 11 48.95 37.59 -19.17
CA SER A 11 48.31 38.94 -19.23
C SER A 11 48.93 40.04 -20.14
N PRO A 12 48.23 41.17 -20.40
CA PRO A 12 46.77 41.40 -20.61
C PRO A 12 46.44 42.36 -21.80
N SER A 13 45.19 42.37 -22.31
CA SER A 13 44.58 43.58 -22.92
C SER A 13 43.07 43.50 -23.19
N SER A 14 42.36 44.59 -22.82
CA SER A 14 40.99 45.00 -23.18
C SER A 14 41.10 46.51 -23.53
N PRO A 15 40.20 47.20 -24.29
CA PRO A 15 38.73 47.17 -24.09
C PRO A 15 37.82 47.44 -25.33
N SER A 16 36.50 47.46 -25.06
CA SER A 16 35.40 48.09 -25.83
C SER A 16 34.97 47.48 -27.18
N ALA A 17 33.70 47.52 -27.60
CA ALA A 17 32.43 47.68 -26.87
C ALA A 17 31.25 47.41 -27.85
N ALA A 18 30.20 46.69 -27.43
CA ALA A 18 28.79 46.90 -27.84
C ALA A 18 27.85 45.81 -27.24
N HIS A 19 26.85 46.25 -26.47
CA HIS A 19 25.60 45.54 -26.14
C HIS A 19 24.58 45.72 -27.29
N PRO A 20 23.34 45.16 -27.29
CA PRO A 20 22.52 44.62 -26.18
C PRO A 20 22.09 43.14 -26.42
N THR A 21 21.17 42.48 -25.70
CA THR A 21 20.26 42.85 -24.59
C THR A 21 20.09 41.67 -23.63
N SER A 22 19.42 41.84 -22.48
CA SER A 22 18.89 40.74 -21.66
C SER A 22 17.61 41.16 -20.90
N PRO A 23 16.58 40.31 -20.83
CA PRO A 23 15.61 40.31 -19.75
C PRO A 23 15.97 39.26 -18.69
N GLN A 24 16.02 39.68 -17.43
CA GLN A 24 16.26 38.80 -16.28
C GLN A 24 15.04 37.91 -16.01
N THR A 25 15.27 36.63 -15.71
CA THR A 25 14.33 35.80 -14.94
C THR A 25 15.13 34.97 -13.94
N GLN A 26 14.86 35.17 -12.66
CA GLN A 26 15.35 34.28 -11.60
C GLN A 26 14.54 32.99 -11.63
N THR A 27 15.19 31.84 -11.61
CA THR A 27 14.51 30.55 -11.38
C THR A 27 15.24 29.79 -10.28
N GLN A 28 14.52 29.54 -9.20
CA GLN A 28 15.01 28.91 -7.98
C GLN A 28 15.19 27.40 -8.18
N SER A 29 16.08 26.81 -7.37
CA SER A 29 16.24 25.36 -7.26
C SER A 29 14.93 24.70 -6.81
N ILE A 30 14.35 23.84 -7.64
CA ILE A 30 13.17 23.04 -7.27
C ILE A 30 13.66 21.76 -6.61
N GLY A 31 13.67 21.75 -5.28
CA GLY A 31 13.75 20.52 -4.50
C GLY A 31 12.42 19.78 -4.54
N TYR A 32 12.38 18.61 -5.16
CA TYR A 32 11.23 17.71 -5.09
C TYR A 32 11.25 16.93 -3.76
N ASN A 33 10.78 17.57 -2.68
CA ASN A 33 10.43 16.90 -1.42
C ASN A 33 9.34 17.70 -0.70
N SER A 34 8.08 17.30 -0.88
CA SER A 34 6.93 17.82 -0.14
C SER A 34 5.74 16.86 -0.25
N CYS A 35 5.54 16.02 0.77
CA CYS A 35 4.22 15.44 1.03
C CYS A 35 3.24 16.57 1.44
N PRO A 36 1.95 16.47 1.08
CA PRO A 36 0.99 17.51 1.40
C PRO A 36 0.69 17.57 2.91
N PRO A 37 0.57 18.76 3.51
CA PRO A 37 0.17 18.90 4.91
C PRO A 37 -1.32 18.59 5.10
N LEU A 38 -1.67 18.00 6.24
CA LEU A 38 -3.05 17.83 6.67
C LEU A 38 -3.66 19.21 6.97
N SER A 39 -4.68 19.61 6.19
CA SER A 39 -5.23 20.97 6.26
C SER A 39 -6.16 21.16 7.47
N GLN A 40 -5.67 21.83 8.52
CA GLN A 40 -6.47 22.23 9.67
C GLN A 40 -6.95 23.69 9.49
N GLY A 41 -8.05 23.86 8.75
CA GLY A 41 -8.65 25.18 8.51
C GLY A 41 -9.47 25.68 9.71
N ASN A 42 -9.05 26.78 10.31
CA ASN A 42 -9.83 27.51 11.32
C ASN A 42 -10.25 28.86 10.73
N SER A 43 -11.54 29.17 10.69
CA SER A 43 -12.07 30.41 10.11
C SER A 43 -13.25 30.92 10.93
N THR A 44 -13.18 32.18 11.33
CA THR A 44 -14.17 32.84 12.19
C THR A 44 -14.97 33.90 11.43
N ASP A 45 -16.24 33.97 11.83
CA ASP A 45 -17.16 35.12 11.79
C ASP A 45 -18.07 35.35 10.55
N GLY A 46 -19.32 35.77 10.80
CA GLY A 46 -20.12 36.53 9.80
C GLY A 46 -21.54 36.12 9.35
N THR A 47 -22.53 35.96 10.24
CA THR A 47 -24.00 36.22 9.96
C THR A 47 -24.80 35.21 9.05
N PRO A 48 -26.17 35.21 9.00
CA PRO A 48 -26.88 34.04 9.54
C PRO A 48 -28.08 33.41 8.76
N ARG A 49 -28.45 32.20 9.23
CA ARG A 49 -29.78 31.58 9.30
C ARG A 49 -30.38 30.88 8.05
N SER A 50 -30.91 29.67 8.34
CA SER A 50 -31.95 28.92 7.61
C SER A 50 -31.52 27.92 6.54
N SER A 51 -31.15 26.70 6.96
CA SER A 51 -31.75 25.45 6.46
C SER A 51 -31.36 24.29 7.38
N ALA A 52 -32.35 23.58 7.92
CA ALA A 52 -32.12 22.36 8.72
C ALA A 52 -31.89 21.16 7.81
N THR A 53 -30.76 21.16 7.10
CA THR A 53 -30.26 19.97 6.40
C THR A 53 -29.62 19.06 7.43
N GLN A 54 -30.08 17.81 7.55
CA GLN A 54 -29.48 16.89 8.50
C GLN A 54 -28.00 16.70 8.20
N LEU A 55 -27.15 17.06 9.16
CA LEU A 55 -25.74 16.73 9.14
C LEU A 55 -25.61 15.20 9.08
N SER A 56 -25.16 14.70 7.92
CA SER A 56 -24.60 13.34 7.86
C SER A 56 -23.50 13.24 8.92
N PRO A 57 -23.37 12.13 9.65
CA PRO A 57 -22.38 12.02 10.71
C PRO A 57 -21.00 12.26 10.13
N THR A 58 -20.33 13.33 10.61
CA THR A 58 -18.97 13.67 10.18
C THR A 58 -18.08 12.47 10.42
N PHE A 59 -17.57 11.87 9.34
CA PHE A 59 -16.73 10.69 9.40
C PHE A 59 -15.45 11.02 10.17
N ASN A 60 -15.38 10.57 11.43
CA ASN A 60 -14.26 10.85 12.31
C ASN A 60 -13.14 9.84 12.02
N LEU A 61 -12.31 10.16 11.03
CA LEU A 61 -11.19 9.33 10.58
C LEU A 61 -10.29 8.86 11.74
N THR A 62 -10.00 9.74 12.72
CA THR A 62 -9.21 9.41 13.91
C THR A 62 -9.87 8.32 14.75
N ARG A 63 -11.19 8.42 14.97
CA ARG A 63 -11.95 7.39 15.72
C ARG A 63 -11.96 6.06 14.98
N GLU A 64 -12.24 6.06 13.68
CA GLU A 64 -12.26 4.83 12.88
C GLU A 64 -10.87 4.18 12.83
N TYR A 65 -9.80 4.98 12.74
CA TYR A 65 -8.43 4.51 12.83
C TYR A 65 -8.12 3.86 14.20
N THR A 66 -8.45 4.52 15.32
CA THR A 66 -8.29 3.93 16.66
C THR A 66 -9.05 2.62 16.81
N LEU A 67 -10.30 2.54 16.31
CA LEU A 67 -11.10 1.32 16.34
C LEU A 67 -10.48 0.21 15.47
N ALA A 68 -9.93 0.54 14.31
CA ALA A 68 -9.25 -0.42 13.42
C ALA A 68 -8.00 -1.02 14.08
N VAL A 69 -7.17 -0.19 14.74
CA VAL A 69 -5.98 -0.65 15.49
C VAL A 69 -6.37 -1.53 16.68
N GLN A 70 -7.50 -1.26 17.34
CA GLN A 70 -8.02 -2.06 18.46
C GLN A 70 -8.72 -3.37 18.05
N THR A 71 -8.73 -3.72 16.75
CA THR A 71 -9.34 -4.98 16.29
C THR A 71 -8.57 -6.21 16.78
N ASN A 72 -9.30 -7.30 17.01
CA ASN A 72 -8.72 -8.60 17.35
C ASN A 72 -7.72 -9.12 16.30
N SER A 73 -7.82 -8.69 15.03
CA SER A 73 -6.83 -9.04 14.01
C SER A 73 -5.50 -8.34 14.26
N CYS A 74 -5.49 -7.02 14.46
CA CYS A 74 -4.28 -6.26 14.76
C CYS A 74 -3.60 -6.76 16.05
N ILE A 75 -4.38 -6.98 17.12
CA ILE A 75 -3.86 -7.52 18.38
C ILE A 75 -3.28 -8.93 18.19
N GLY A 76 -3.98 -9.82 17.47
CA GLY A 76 -3.51 -11.17 17.19
C GLY A 76 -2.28 -11.22 16.28
N ILE A 77 -2.16 -10.31 15.32
CA ILE A 77 -0.97 -10.15 14.47
C ILE A 77 0.22 -9.70 15.32
N ARG A 78 0.04 -8.67 16.16
CA ARG A 78 1.10 -8.14 17.05
C ARG A 78 1.66 -9.23 17.97
N SER A 79 0.78 -10.00 18.61
CA SER A 79 1.17 -11.12 19.48
C SER A 79 1.97 -12.21 18.75
N ARG A 80 1.59 -12.58 17.52
CA ARG A 80 2.36 -13.56 16.72
C ARG A 80 3.71 -13.01 16.28
N ILE A 81 3.76 -11.75 15.86
CA ILE A 81 5.01 -11.10 15.46
C ILE A 81 5.95 -11.00 16.67
N GLU A 82 5.44 -10.70 17.86
CA GLU A 82 6.23 -10.68 19.09
C GLU A 82 6.79 -12.07 19.44
N GLU A 83 5.97 -13.13 19.38
CA GLU A 83 6.41 -14.53 19.57
C GLU A 83 7.51 -14.92 18.56
N LEU A 84 7.30 -14.64 17.28
CA LEU A 84 8.26 -14.90 16.20
C LEU A 84 9.59 -14.16 16.41
N LEU A 85 9.51 -12.87 16.78
CA LEU A 85 10.67 -12.03 17.04
C LEU A 85 11.39 -12.39 18.35
N GLN A 86 10.74 -13.07 19.30
CA GLN A 86 11.40 -13.62 20.48
C GLN A 86 12.24 -14.85 20.11
N VAL A 87 11.68 -15.78 19.32
CA VAL A 87 12.36 -16.99 18.84
C VAL A 87 13.58 -16.64 17.97
N GLU A 88 13.50 -15.59 17.16
CA GLU A 88 14.60 -15.15 16.29
C GLU A 88 15.88 -14.74 17.06
N ASN A 89 15.78 -14.23 18.30
CA ASN A 89 16.98 -13.92 19.11
C ASN A 89 17.61 -15.16 19.78
N VAL A 90 16.98 -16.34 19.69
CA VAL A 90 17.50 -17.61 20.25
C VAL A 90 18.31 -18.38 19.21
N ILE A 91 18.19 -18.04 17.93
CA ILE A 91 18.88 -18.70 16.82
C ILE A 91 19.76 -17.68 16.10
N GLU A 92 20.94 -17.41 16.66
CA GLU A 92 22.05 -16.76 15.95
C GLU A 92 22.55 -17.67 14.82
N ASN A 93 21.82 -17.70 13.71
CA ASN A 93 22.32 -18.10 12.38
C ASN A 93 21.33 -17.57 11.34
N GLY A 94 21.77 -16.58 10.56
CA GLY A 94 20.96 -15.99 9.51
C GLY A 94 20.72 -16.99 8.38
N ASP A 95 19.47 -17.44 8.25
CA ASP A 95 19.02 -18.22 7.11
C ASP A 95 17.69 -17.66 6.55
N MET A 96 17.55 -17.70 5.23
CA MET A 96 16.39 -17.23 4.49
C MET A 96 15.10 -17.97 4.90
N ASP A 97 15.24 -19.19 5.39
CA ASP A 97 14.14 -20.04 5.83
C ASP A 97 13.36 -19.44 7.02
N ASN A 98 14.01 -18.69 7.94
CA ASN A 98 13.31 -18.08 9.08
C ASN A 98 12.33 -16.99 8.66
N HIS A 99 12.69 -16.11 7.72
CA HIS A 99 11.76 -15.11 7.17
C HIS A 99 10.59 -15.77 6.43
N GLN A 100 10.85 -16.84 5.68
CA GLN A 100 9.80 -17.56 4.96
C GLN A 100 8.84 -18.29 5.93
N LEU A 101 9.38 -18.85 7.01
CA LEU A 101 8.61 -19.51 8.07
C LEU A 101 7.77 -18.50 8.87
N CYS A 102 8.34 -17.34 9.21
CA CYS A 102 7.65 -16.21 9.84
C CYS A 102 6.47 -15.70 8.97
N SER A 103 6.74 -15.42 7.69
CA SER A 103 5.69 -15.07 6.71
C SER A 103 4.59 -16.13 6.59
N SER A 104 4.91 -17.42 6.71
CA SER A 104 3.93 -18.52 6.62
C SER A 104 2.93 -18.56 7.79
N GLN A 105 3.30 -18.04 8.97
CA GLN A 105 2.46 -18.02 10.18
C GLN A 105 1.58 -16.76 10.28
N VAL A 106 2.05 -15.64 9.75
CA VAL A 106 1.32 -14.36 9.77
C VAL A 106 0.37 -14.23 8.57
N LEU A 107 0.72 -14.77 7.40
CA LEU A 107 -0.15 -14.73 6.21
C LEU A 107 -1.32 -15.72 6.31
N GLN A 108 -2.55 -15.20 6.20
CA GLN A 108 -3.79 -15.97 6.15
C GLN A 108 -4.65 -15.50 4.97
N PRO A 109 -4.87 -16.35 3.94
CA PRO A 109 -4.26 -17.65 3.69
C PRO A 109 -2.74 -17.58 3.46
N ASN A 110 -2.03 -18.63 3.87
CA ASN A 110 -0.60 -18.79 3.64
C ASN A 110 -0.28 -19.14 2.17
N ARG A 111 1.01 -19.22 1.84
CA ARG A 111 1.50 -19.49 0.49
C ARG A 111 1.08 -20.85 -0.07
N ASP A 112 0.95 -21.87 0.78
CA ASP A 112 0.61 -23.23 0.35
C ASP A 112 -0.86 -23.35 -0.03
N CYS A 113 -1.78 -22.76 0.75
CA CYS A 113 -3.19 -22.64 0.41
C CYS A 113 -3.39 -21.92 -0.95
N VAL A 114 -2.67 -20.81 -1.15
CA VAL A 114 -2.69 -20.07 -2.42
C VAL A 114 -2.17 -20.93 -3.57
N ARG A 115 -1.03 -21.62 -3.41
CA ARG A 115 -0.44 -22.50 -4.43
C ARG A 115 -1.40 -23.65 -4.79
N GLN A 116 -2.06 -24.25 -3.80
CA GLN A 116 -3.03 -25.31 -3.98
C GLN A 116 -4.25 -24.83 -4.79
N ALA A 117 -4.87 -23.70 -4.42
CA ALA A 117 -6.00 -23.15 -5.15
C ALA A 117 -5.64 -22.73 -6.59
N LEU A 118 -4.46 -22.13 -6.79
CA LEU A 118 -3.98 -21.76 -8.13
C LEU A 118 -3.65 -22.98 -9.01
N SER A 119 -3.26 -24.13 -8.44
CA SER A 119 -2.98 -25.37 -9.19
C SER A 119 -4.18 -25.87 -10.03
N HIS A 120 -5.41 -25.54 -9.61
CA HIS A 120 -6.64 -25.92 -10.31
C HIS A 120 -7.08 -24.88 -11.37
N SER A 121 -6.36 -23.76 -11.47
CA SER A 121 -6.59 -22.69 -12.45
C SER A 121 -5.72 -22.87 -13.70
N ASN A 122 -6.02 -22.15 -14.79
CA ASN A 122 -5.17 -22.17 -15.99
C ASN A 122 -4.03 -21.14 -15.82
N PRO A 123 -2.75 -21.56 -15.66
CA PRO A 123 -1.64 -20.63 -15.41
C PRO A 123 -1.39 -19.68 -16.59
N LYS A 124 -1.80 -20.04 -17.82
CA LYS A 124 -1.68 -19.19 -19.01
C LYS A 124 -2.79 -18.13 -19.10
N ALA A 125 -3.82 -18.18 -18.25
CA ALA A 125 -4.88 -17.19 -18.25
C ALA A 125 -4.39 -15.88 -17.61
N THR A 126 -4.55 -14.74 -18.30
CA THR A 126 -4.07 -13.44 -17.81
C THR A 126 -4.60 -13.07 -16.42
N LEU A 127 -5.84 -13.46 -16.10
CA LEU A 127 -6.43 -13.22 -14.78
C LEU A 127 -5.73 -14.03 -13.69
N THR A 128 -5.48 -15.32 -13.92
CA THR A 128 -4.73 -16.19 -13.00
C THR A 128 -3.31 -15.66 -12.78
N ARG A 129 -2.64 -15.16 -13.83
CA ARG A 129 -1.33 -14.51 -13.70
C ARG A 129 -1.41 -13.25 -12.81
N LEU A 130 -2.35 -12.34 -13.08
CA LEU A 130 -2.51 -11.11 -12.29
C LEU A 130 -2.84 -11.38 -10.82
N VAL A 131 -3.67 -12.39 -10.57
CA VAL A 131 -4.02 -12.84 -9.22
C VAL A 131 -2.83 -13.50 -8.52
N SER A 132 -2.00 -14.27 -9.24
CA SER A 132 -0.72 -14.77 -8.70
C SER A 132 0.21 -13.61 -8.31
N THR A 133 0.43 -12.66 -9.23
CA THR A 133 1.28 -11.48 -8.98
C THR A 133 0.79 -10.66 -7.79
N TYR A 134 -0.53 -10.57 -7.58
CA TYR A 134 -1.09 -9.97 -6.37
C TYR A 134 -0.69 -10.72 -5.09
N PHE A 135 -0.82 -12.05 -5.06
CA PHE A 135 -0.38 -12.85 -3.92
C PHE A 135 1.13 -12.70 -3.67
N ASP A 136 1.94 -12.73 -4.72
CA ASP A 136 3.40 -12.53 -4.65
C ASP A 136 3.73 -11.15 -4.05
N HIS A 137 3.09 -10.07 -4.52
CA HIS A 137 3.30 -8.72 -3.97
C HIS A 137 2.80 -8.57 -2.53
N SER A 138 1.71 -9.26 -2.15
CA SER A 138 1.24 -9.27 -0.76
C SER A 138 2.17 -10.05 0.19
N GLU A 139 2.94 -11.04 -0.31
CA GLU A 139 4.00 -11.72 0.45
C GLU A 139 5.24 -10.82 0.59
N ASN A 140 5.59 -10.06 -0.45
CA ASN A 140 6.68 -9.09 -0.42
C ASN A 140 6.44 -7.94 0.57
N ILE A 141 5.25 -7.33 0.59
CA ILE A 141 4.94 -6.24 1.55
C ILE A 141 4.89 -6.75 2.99
N THR A 142 4.38 -7.96 3.23
CA THR A 142 4.47 -8.63 4.53
C THR A 142 5.93 -8.83 4.96
N THR A 143 6.78 -9.33 4.07
CA THR A 143 8.22 -9.54 4.36
C THR A 143 8.92 -8.23 4.71
N LEU A 144 8.58 -7.14 4.00
CA LEU A 144 9.06 -5.79 4.34
C LEU A 144 8.59 -5.37 5.74
N CYS A 145 7.30 -5.50 6.05
CA CYS A 145 6.77 -5.15 7.37
C CYS A 145 7.45 -5.95 8.50
N LEU A 146 7.69 -7.26 8.32
CA LEU A 146 8.44 -8.07 9.31
C LEU A 146 9.86 -7.51 9.56
N SER A 147 10.58 -7.13 8.51
CA SER A 147 11.91 -6.50 8.66
C SER A 147 11.82 -5.15 9.40
N LEU A 148 10.78 -4.36 9.15
CA LEU A 148 10.57 -3.07 9.83
C LEU A 148 10.14 -3.23 11.30
N PHE A 149 9.45 -4.32 11.67
CA PHE A 149 9.25 -4.66 13.08
C PHE A 149 10.57 -4.99 13.81
N GLN A 150 11.54 -5.62 13.13
CA GLN A 150 12.90 -5.74 13.68
C GLN A 150 13.57 -4.35 13.84
N CYS A 151 13.44 -3.48 12.85
CA CYS A 151 13.94 -2.09 12.94
C CYS A 151 13.34 -1.34 14.14
N LEU A 152 12.03 -1.46 14.38
CA LEU A 152 11.37 -0.88 15.56
C LEU A 152 11.94 -1.41 16.89
N ARG A 153 12.19 -2.73 16.99
CA ARG A 153 12.83 -3.32 18.19
C ARG A 153 14.23 -2.76 18.40
N ARG A 154 15.05 -2.68 17.33
CA ARG A 154 16.41 -2.13 17.39
C ARG A 154 16.41 -0.64 17.74
N ALA A 155 15.48 0.15 17.18
CA ALA A 155 15.32 1.57 17.52
C ALA A 155 14.93 1.79 18.99
N ARG A 156 14.02 0.99 19.52
CA ARG A 156 13.65 1.04 20.95
C ARG A 156 14.83 0.67 21.86
N ALA A 157 15.63 -0.32 21.48
CA ALA A 157 16.85 -0.69 22.22
C ALA A 157 17.93 0.41 22.15
N LEU A 158 18.17 0.97 20.96
CA LEU A 158 19.11 2.08 20.73
C LEU A 158 18.77 3.32 21.58
N TYR A 159 17.50 3.67 21.67
CA TYR A 159 17.04 4.83 22.44
C TYR A 159 16.76 4.55 23.92
N ALA A 160 16.83 3.30 24.41
CA ALA A 160 16.55 3.00 25.82
C ALA A 160 17.54 3.68 26.80
N PRO A 161 18.88 3.61 26.61
CA PRO A 161 19.82 4.35 27.46
C PRO A 161 19.64 5.87 27.39
N ILE A 162 19.21 6.39 26.23
CA ILE A 162 18.88 7.81 26.05
C ILE A 162 17.62 8.16 26.84
N ASN A 163 16.57 7.34 26.80
CA ASN A 163 15.37 7.53 27.61
C ASN A 163 15.70 7.62 29.10
N ASP A 164 16.49 6.69 29.62
CA ASP A 164 16.85 6.65 31.03
C ASP A 164 17.66 7.90 31.43
N LEU A 165 18.57 8.34 30.55
CA LEU A 165 19.26 9.62 30.66
C LEU A 165 18.29 10.81 30.68
N LEU A 166 17.31 10.85 29.77
CA LEU A 166 16.35 11.94 29.66
C LEU A 166 15.42 12.06 30.88
N GLN A 167 15.19 10.98 31.63
CA GLN A 167 14.37 10.99 32.84
C GLN A 167 15.13 11.55 34.07
N GLU A 168 16.39 11.15 34.26
CA GLU A 168 17.19 11.51 35.46
C GLU A 168 18.04 12.78 35.30
N PHE A 169 18.38 13.19 34.07
CA PHE A 169 19.31 14.30 33.84
C PHE A 169 18.68 15.68 34.17
N PRO A 170 19.36 16.59 34.89
CA PRO A 170 18.78 17.88 35.29
C PRO A 170 18.30 18.75 34.12
N TYR A 171 17.27 19.56 34.37
CA TYR A 171 16.76 20.53 33.39
C TYR A 171 17.58 21.82 33.37
N ASP A 172 17.94 22.35 34.55
CA ASP A 172 18.75 23.55 34.70
C ASP A 172 20.25 23.23 34.60
N LEU A 173 20.95 24.00 33.78
CA LEU A 173 22.40 23.90 33.54
C LEU A 173 23.21 24.01 34.83
N ASN A 174 22.79 24.89 35.76
CA ASN A 174 23.51 25.14 37.02
C ASN A 174 23.38 23.98 38.02
N SER A 175 22.43 23.07 37.81
CA SER A 175 22.18 21.90 38.66
C SER A 175 22.98 20.65 38.23
N ILE A 176 23.71 20.72 37.12
CA ILE A 176 24.45 19.58 36.55
C ILE A 176 25.83 19.47 37.18
N ASN A 177 26.15 18.27 37.69
CA ASN A 177 27.49 17.95 38.18
C ASN A 177 28.32 17.16 37.16
N GLN A 178 29.64 17.10 37.36
CA GLN A 178 30.55 16.43 36.42
C GLN A 178 30.25 14.92 36.28
N SER A 179 29.76 14.25 37.33
CA SER A 179 29.37 12.83 37.24
C SER A 179 28.18 12.60 36.29
N GLN A 180 27.17 13.47 36.31
CA GLN A 180 26.05 13.42 35.36
C GLN A 180 26.51 13.73 33.93
N CYS A 181 27.38 14.74 33.76
CA CYS A 181 27.99 15.04 32.46
C CYS A 181 28.77 13.84 31.91
N ASN A 182 29.58 13.18 32.75
CA ASN A 182 30.34 12.00 32.36
C ASN A 182 29.42 10.84 31.97
N TRP A 183 28.37 10.57 32.74
CA TRP A 183 27.37 9.54 32.43
C TRP A 183 26.66 9.80 31.10
N ALA A 184 26.20 11.03 30.86
CA ALA A 184 25.59 11.42 29.59
C ALA A 184 26.54 11.22 28.41
N PHE A 185 27.82 11.61 28.55
CA PHE A 185 28.86 11.36 27.54
C PHE A 185 29.07 9.86 27.28
N ASP A 186 29.02 9.02 28.30
CA ASP A 186 29.19 7.57 28.16
C ASP A 186 27.98 6.90 27.49
N VAL A 187 26.76 7.39 27.74
CA VAL A 187 25.53 7.00 27.02
C VAL A 187 25.59 7.43 25.56
N PHE A 188 26.00 8.67 25.30
CA PHE A 188 26.19 9.21 23.96
C PHE A 188 27.26 8.46 23.15
N SER A 189 28.37 8.07 23.80
CA SER A 189 29.42 7.26 23.17
C SER A 189 28.94 5.85 22.77
N GLN A 190 28.03 5.26 23.57
CA GLN A 190 27.39 4.00 23.21
C GLN A 190 26.42 4.17 22.03
N PHE A 191 25.63 5.25 22.02
CA PHE A 191 24.68 5.55 20.94
C PHE A 191 25.40 5.78 19.59
N ASP A 192 26.46 6.60 19.56
CA ASP A 192 27.27 6.89 18.36
C ASP A 192 28.03 5.65 17.82
N SER A 193 28.22 4.62 18.65
CA SER A 193 28.84 3.36 18.24
C SER A 193 27.91 2.39 17.49
N LEU A 194 26.60 2.69 17.46
CA LEU A 194 25.57 1.85 16.84
C LEU A 194 25.08 2.47 15.53
N GLU A 195 24.73 1.61 14.56
CA GLU A 195 24.20 2.06 13.27
C GLU A 195 22.70 2.39 13.35
N ASN A 196 22.25 3.26 12.45
CA ASN A 196 20.83 3.58 12.28
C ASN A 196 20.02 2.30 11.97
N PRO A 197 19.01 1.96 12.78
CA PRO A 197 18.27 0.71 12.63
C PRO A 197 17.31 0.71 11.44
N PHE A 198 17.02 1.87 10.84
CA PHE A 198 16.10 1.99 9.71
C PHE A 198 16.84 1.91 8.36
N PRO A 199 16.27 1.23 7.35
CA PRO A 199 16.83 1.23 6.01
C PRO A 199 16.73 2.63 5.38
N CYS A 200 17.77 3.00 4.63
CA CYS A 200 17.82 4.27 3.90
C CYS A 200 16.58 4.45 2.97
N PRO A 201 15.97 5.65 2.90
CA PRO A 201 14.79 5.93 2.08
C PRO A 201 14.99 5.61 0.59
N ASP A 202 16.19 5.89 0.08
CA ASP A 202 16.57 5.63 -1.32
C ASP A 202 16.87 4.15 -1.60
N SER A 203 16.66 3.23 -0.64
CA SER A 203 16.90 1.81 -0.85
C SER A 203 16.10 1.27 -2.05
N HIS A 204 16.76 0.42 -2.85
CA HIS A 204 16.18 -0.14 -4.06
C HIS A 204 14.85 -0.87 -3.79
N ASN A 205 14.75 -1.51 -2.62
CA ASN A 205 13.62 -2.35 -2.22
C ASN A 205 12.30 -1.56 -2.11
N PHE A 206 12.30 -0.38 -1.48
CA PHE A 206 11.08 0.45 -1.37
C PHE A 206 10.62 0.93 -2.76
N ASN A 207 11.55 1.42 -3.56
CA ASN A 207 11.29 1.92 -4.91
C ASN A 207 10.80 0.82 -5.87
N GLU A 208 11.35 -0.39 -5.75
CA GLU A 208 10.92 -1.55 -6.51
C GLU A 208 9.51 -2.02 -6.12
N LEU A 209 9.22 -2.14 -4.82
CA LEU A 209 7.89 -2.55 -4.33
C LEU A 209 6.80 -1.52 -4.69
N ARG A 210 7.08 -0.22 -4.51
CA ARG A 210 6.18 0.87 -4.93
C ARG A 210 5.89 0.82 -6.43
N ARG A 211 6.90 0.50 -7.25
CA ARG A 211 6.76 0.32 -8.71
C ARG A 211 5.92 -0.92 -9.04
N SER A 212 6.14 -2.05 -8.36
CA SER A 212 5.45 -3.31 -8.64
C SER A 212 3.95 -3.23 -8.34
N PHE A 213 3.56 -2.68 -7.17
CA PHE A 213 2.15 -2.39 -6.85
C PHE A 213 1.50 -1.42 -7.86
N SER A 214 2.23 -0.40 -8.32
CA SER A 214 1.71 0.57 -9.29
C SER A 214 1.45 -0.08 -10.66
N GLN A 215 2.38 -0.91 -11.15
CA GLN A 215 2.21 -1.68 -12.39
C GLN A 215 1.08 -2.71 -12.29
N LEU A 216 0.97 -3.41 -11.16
CA LEU A 216 -0.11 -4.36 -10.92
C LEU A 216 -1.47 -3.66 -10.90
N LYS A 217 -1.57 -2.51 -10.23
CA LYS A 217 -2.78 -1.69 -10.19
C LYS A 217 -3.24 -1.29 -11.59
N GLU A 218 -2.35 -0.77 -12.42
CA GLU A 218 -2.66 -0.39 -13.81
C GLU A 218 -3.20 -1.57 -14.62
N GLN A 219 -2.55 -2.74 -14.54
CA GLN A 219 -2.99 -3.93 -15.27
C GLN A 219 -4.34 -4.46 -14.77
N LEU A 220 -4.60 -4.42 -13.46
CA LEU A 220 -5.87 -4.83 -12.88
C LEU A 220 -7.00 -3.85 -13.23
N ASP A 221 -6.78 -2.53 -13.09
CA ASP A 221 -7.74 -1.47 -13.41
C ASP A 221 -8.13 -1.51 -14.90
N HIS A 222 -7.14 -1.59 -15.81
CA HIS A 222 -7.40 -1.73 -17.25
C HIS A 222 -8.28 -2.94 -17.56
N ARG A 223 -8.01 -4.08 -16.92
CA ARG A 223 -8.80 -5.31 -17.09
C ARG A 223 -10.20 -5.17 -16.48
N LEU A 224 -10.35 -4.46 -15.35
CA LEU A 224 -11.63 -4.25 -14.69
C LEU A 224 -12.54 -3.38 -15.55
N PHE A 225 -12.04 -2.24 -16.04
CA PHE A 225 -12.78 -1.38 -16.96
C PHE A 225 -13.13 -2.09 -18.27
N LYS A 226 -12.23 -2.91 -18.82
CA LYS A 226 -12.49 -3.74 -20.01
C LYS A 226 -13.55 -4.83 -19.77
N SER A 227 -13.62 -5.39 -18.56
CA SER A 227 -14.69 -6.34 -18.20
C SER A 227 -16.04 -5.63 -18.04
N LEU A 228 -16.05 -4.48 -17.35
CA LEU A 228 -17.24 -3.65 -17.12
C LEU A 228 -17.79 -3.02 -18.41
N SER A 229 -16.95 -2.69 -19.39
CA SER A 229 -17.41 -2.20 -20.69
C SER A 229 -18.03 -3.33 -21.51
N ARG A 230 -17.40 -4.52 -21.54
CA ARG A 230 -17.97 -5.70 -22.22
C ARG A 230 -19.28 -6.16 -21.59
N ASP A 231 -19.39 -6.16 -20.26
CA ASP A 231 -20.62 -6.53 -19.56
C ASP A 231 -21.78 -5.57 -19.89
N ARG A 232 -21.54 -4.25 -19.80
CA ARG A 232 -22.50 -3.22 -20.22
C ARG A 232 -22.88 -3.33 -21.71
N PHE A 233 -21.93 -3.65 -22.59
CA PHE A 233 -22.20 -3.84 -24.01
C PHE A 233 -23.08 -5.08 -24.26
N LEU A 234 -22.73 -6.23 -23.65
CA LEU A 234 -23.53 -7.46 -23.75
C LEU A 234 -24.94 -7.25 -23.20
N HIS A 235 -25.09 -6.59 -22.05
CA HIS A 235 -26.41 -6.32 -21.48
C HIS A 235 -27.25 -5.39 -22.37
N ARG A 236 -26.64 -4.35 -22.97
CA ARG A 236 -27.34 -3.50 -23.95
C ARG A 236 -27.75 -4.28 -25.20
N ALA A 237 -26.86 -5.15 -25.70
CA ALA A 237 -27.15 -5.99 -26.87
C ALA A 237 -28.26 -7.01 -26.59
N THR A 238 -28.28 -7.67 -25.42
CA THR A 238 -29.36 -8.60 -25.06
C THR A 238 -30.68 -7.89 -24.81
N THR A 239 -30.68 -6.71 -24.18
CA THR A 239 -31.90 -5.89 -24.02
C THR A 239 -32.43 -5.40 -25.36
N GLY A 240 -31.56 -4.88 -26.24
CA GLY A 240 -31.96 -4.45 -27.59
C GLY A 240 -32.47 -5.62 -28.45
N SER A 241 -31.83 -6.79 -28.37
CA SER A 241 -32.31 -8.01 -29.00
C SER A 241 -33.69 -8.41 -28.45
N ALA A 242 -33.88 -8.45 -27.13
CA ALA A 242 -35.17 -8.81 -26.53
C ALA A 242 -36.30 -7.85 -26.95
N ILE A 243 -36.04 -6.54 -27.00
CA ILE A 243 -37.00 -5.54 -27.51
C ILE A 243 -37.33 -5.81 -28.98
N CYS A 244 -36.32 -6.11 -29.81
CA CYS A 244 -36.53 -6.48 -31.22
C CYS A 244 -37.36 -7.77 -31.36
N LEU A 245 -37.07 -8.81 -30.56
CA LEU A 245 -37.85 -10.06 -30.53
C LEU A 245 -39.31 -9.79 -30.18
N ILE A 246 -39.58 -9.03 -29.12
CA ILE A 246 -40.95 -8.64 -28.72
C ILE A 246 -41.63 -7.87 -29.86
N GLY A 247 -40.95 -6.89 -30.46
CA GLY A 247 -41.46 -6.14 -31.61
C GLY A 247 -41.80 -7.02 -32.81
N THR A 248 -40.96 -8.00 -33.16
CA THR A 248 -41.24 -8.95 -34.25
C THR A 248 -42.44 -9.85 -33.96
N VAL A 249 -42.57 -10.38 -32.73
CA VAL A 249 -43.71 -11.22 -32.34
C VAL A 249 -45.02 -10.42 -32.37
N VAL A 250 -45.03 -9.21 -31.81
CA VAL A 250 -46.20 -8.31 -31.83
C VAL A 250 -46.56 -7.96 -33.28
N GLY A 251 -45.57 -7.62 -34.11
CA GLY A 251 -45.78 -7.33 -35.54
C GLY A 251 -46.40 -8.49 -36.30
N VAL A 252 -45.85 -9.71 -36.14
CA VAL A 252 -46.39 -10.94 -36.77
C VAL A 252 -47.84 -11.20 -36.34
N VAL A 253 -48.17 -11.05 -35.05
CA VAL A 253 -49.54 -11.22 -34.55
C VAL A 253 -50.49 -10.19 -35.17
N VAL A 254 -50.13 -8.90 -35.20
CA VAL A 254 -50.96 -7.84 -35.79
C VAL A 254 -51.17 -8.07 -37.29
N SER A 255 -50.10 -8.40 -38.04
CA SER A 255 -50.21 -8.69 -39.47
C SER A 255 -51.08 -9.92 -39.75
N ALA A 256 -50.96 -10.99 -38.94
CA ALA A 256 -51.79 -12.19 -39.09
C ALA A 256 -53.29 -11.89 -38.86
N VAL A 257 -53.62 -11.06 -37.85
CA VAL A 257 -55.01 -10.63 -37.62
C VAL A 257 -55.55 -9.86 -38.83
N VAL A 258 -54.84 -8.84 -39.31
CA VAL A 258 -55.27 -8.02 -40.47
C VAL A 258 -55.46 -8.85 -41.74
N ILE A 259 -54.57 -9.81 -42.00
CA ILE A 259 -54.71 -10.73 -43.14
C ILE A 259 -55.93 -11.64 -42.96
N SER A 260 -56.12 -12.21 -41.76
CA SER A 260 -57.27 -13.09 -41.47
C SER A 260 -58.63 -12.39 -41.60
N THR A 261 -58.71 -11.08 -41.31
CA THR A 261 -59.93 -10.28 -41.50
C THR A 261 -60.24 -9.96 -42.96
N HIS A 262 -59.27 -10.11 -43.87
CA HIS A 262 -59.43 -9.81 -45.30
C HIS A 262 -59.34 -11.02 -46.23
N ALA A 263 -58.99 -12.22 -45.73
CA ALA A 263 -58.89 -13.43 -46.54
C ALA A 263 -59.46 -14.68 -45.85
N LEU A 264 -60.47 -15.30 -46.48
CA LEU A 264 -60.94 -16.64 -46.12
C LEU A 264 -59.88 -17.70 -46.51
N ALA A 265 -59.07 -18.07 -45.52
CA ALA A 265 -58.30 -19.31 -45.38
C ALA A 265 -57.62 -19.94 -46.61
N ALA A 266 -56.31 -19.75 -46.72
CA ALA A 266 -55.34 -20.84 -46.98
C ALA A 266 -53.89 -20.37 -46.72
N ILE A 267 -53.01 -21.29 -46.32
CA ILE A 267 -51.55 -21.13 -46.18
C ILE A 267 -51.09 -20.23 -45.00
N VAL A 268 -51.25 -20.73 -43.77
CA VAL A 268 -50.32 -20.38 -42.66
C VAL A 268 -49.08 -21.26 -42.81
N GLY A 269 -48.19 -20.86 -43.71
CA GLY A 269 -47.00 -21.62 -44.10
C GLY A 269 -45.70 -20.89 -43.77
N LEU A 270 -44.96 -21.41 -42.79
CA LEU A 270 -43.51 -21.29 -42.67
C LEU A 270 -42.88 -19.87 -42.57
N VAL A 271 -42.97 -19.23 -41.39
CA VAL A 271 -41.81 -18.53 -40.81
C VAL A 271 -41.72 -18.82 -39.31
N ALA A 272 -41.53 -20.10 -38.97
CA ALA A 272 -41.04 -20.48 -37.65
C ALA A 272 -39.49 -20.38 -37.64
N THR A 273 -38.95 -19.18 -37.81
CA THR A 273 -37.54 -18.95 -37.48
C THR A 273 -37.39 -19.16 -35.97
N PRO A 274 -36.55 -20.10 -35.50
CA PRO A 274 -36.28 -20.22 -34.08
C PRO A 274 -35.48 -18.98 -33.68
N LEU A 275 -36.18 -17.97 -33.17
CA LEU A 275 -35.61 -16.81 -32.50
C LEU A 275 -35.03 -17.27 -31.16
N CYS A 276 -33.94 -18.04 -31.24
CA CYS A 276 -33.21 -18.50 -30.06
C CYS A 276 -32.82 -17.27 -29.25
N PRO A 277 -33.35 -17.08 -28.02
CA PRO A 277 -32.78 -16.09 -27.14
C PRO A 277 -31.30 -16.46 -26.95
N VAL A 278 -30.42 -15.46 -26.88
CA VAL A 278 -29.00 -15.69 -26.57
C VAL A 278 -28.91 -16.13 -25.10
N TYR A 279 -29.20 -17.42 -24.88
CA TYR A 279 -29.21 -18.05 -23.59
C TYR A 279 -27.76 -18.28 -23.18
N VAL A 280 -27.15 -17.25 -22.60
CA VAL A 280 -25.84 -17.37 -21.95
C VAL A 280 -26.01 -18.41 -20.83
N PRO A 281 -25.35 -19.59 -20.91
CA PRO A 281 -25.50 -20.62 -19.91
C PRO A 281 -25.22 -20.07 -18.51
N SER A 282 -26.02 -20.48 -17.53
CA SER A 282 -25.94 -19.98 -16.15
C SER A 282 -24.54 -20.11 -15.55
N TYR A 283 -23.78 -21.14 -15.94
CA TYR A 283 -22.38 -21.34 -15.55
C TYR A 283 -21.44 -20.26 -16.12
N LEU A 284 -21.62 -19.78 -17.36
CA LEU A 284 -20.81 -18.70 -17.93
C LEU A 284 -21.11 -17.37 -17.21
N LYS A 285 -22.37 -17.10 -16.90
CA LYS A 285 -22.77 -15.91 -16.13
C LYS A 285 -22.15 -15.94 -14.72
N ARG A 286 -22.25 -17.08 -14.00
CA ARG A 286 -21.60 -17.26 -12.69
C ARG A 286 -20.08 -17.10 -12.77
N LYS A 287 -19.43 -17.70 -13.77
CA LYS A 287 -17.97 -17.58 -14.00
C LYS A 287 -17.54 -16.14 -14.30
N GLN A 288 -18.31 -15.39 -15.08
CA GLN A 288 -18.06 -13.97 -15.36
C GLN A 288 -18.18 -13.11 -14.10
N LEU A 289 -19.22 -13.33 -13.29
CA LEU A 289 -19.40 -12.65 -12.01
C LEU A 289 -18.24 -12.96 -11.04
N GLY A 290 -17.83 -14.24 -10.93
CA GLY A 290 -16.67 -14.63 -10.13
C GLY A 290 -15.37 -13.96 -10.60
N HIS A 291 -15.07 -13.96 -11.91
CA HIS A 291 -13.90 -13.26 -12.44
C HIS A 291 -13.94 -11.75 -12.15
N MET A 292 -15.11 -11.12 -12.19
CA MET A 292 -15.28 -9.70 -11.86
C MET A 292 -15.11 -9.43 -10.36
N ALA A 293 -15.57 -10.35 -9.50
CA ALA A 293 -15.36 -10.28 -8.05
C ALA A 293 -13.88 -10.46 -7.68
N GLN A 294 -13.18 -11.45 -8.26
CA GLN A 294 -11.73 -11.60 -8.14
C GLN A 294 -11.00 -10.30 -8.54
N LEU A 295 -11.34 -9.77 -9.70
CA LEU A 295 -10.67 -8.58 -10.25
C LEU A 295 -10.93 -7.34 -9.40
N LYS A 296 -12.15 -7.16 -8.88
CA LYS A 296 -12.47 -6.08 -7.94
C LYS A 296 -11.72 -6.25 -6.62
N ALA A 297 -11.68 -7.45 -6.05
CA ALA A 297 -10.96 -7.71 -4.80
C ALA A 297 -9.45 -7.46 -4.95
N ALA A 298 -8.85 -7.91 -6.06
CA ALA A 298 -7.44 -7.64 -6.37
C ALA A 298 -7.16 -6.14 -6.58
N VAL A 299 -8.02 -5.40 -7.29
CA VAL A 299 -7.86 -3.92 -7.43
C VAL A 299 -7.91 -3.22 -6.07
N MET A 300 -8.89 -3.56 -5.23
CA MET A 300 -9.06 -2.92 -3.92
C MET A 300 -7.92 -3.27 -2.95
N GLY A 301 -7.48 -4.53 -2.93
CA GLY A 301 -6.31 -4.93 -2.16
C GLY A 301 -5.02 -4.26 -2.64
N THR A 302 -4.77 -4.24 -3.96
CA THR A 302 -3.58 -3.58 -4.55
C THR A 302 -3.57 -2.07 -4.27
N PHE A 303 -4.74 -1.45 -4.21
CA PHE A 303 -4.87 -0.04 -3.84
C PHE A 303 -4.57 0.18 -2.35
N ALA A 304 -5.22 -0.57 -1.46
CA ALA A 304 -4.98 -0.49 -0.01
C ALA A 304 -3.50 -0.71 0.33
N HIS A 305 -2.91 -1.82 -0.15
CA HIS A 305 -1.51 -2.17 0.11
C HIS A 305 -0.52 -1.14 -0.45
N LYS A 306 -0.87 -0.46 -1.54
CA LYS A 306 -0.06 0.65 -2.05
C LYS A 306 -0.12 1.87 -1.13
N GLU A 307 -1.29 2.20 -0.60
CA GLU A 307 -1.48 3.35 0.29
C GLU A 307 -0.86 3.10 1.69
N ASP A 308 -0.99 1.87 2.20
CA ASP A 308 -0.27 1.38 3.38
C ASP A 308 1.25 1.51 3.17
N LEU A 309 1.78 0.99 2.06
CA LEU A 309 3.20 1.07 1.72
C LEU A 309 3.70 2.51 1.62
N ASP A 310 2.92 3.39 0.97
CA ASP A 310 3.30 4.78 0.78
C ASP A 310 3.32 5.55 2.13
N THR A 311 2.45 5.17 3.06
CA THR A 311 2.44 5.67 4.46
C THR A 311 3.60 5.11 5.28
N ILE A 312 3.84 3.80 5.21
CA ILE A 312 4.94 3.12 5.91
C ILE A 312 6.30 3.70 5.49
N VAL A 313 6.53 3.88 4.18
CA VAL A 313 7.78 4.47 3.67
C VAL A 313 7.97 5.91 4.15
N CYS A 314 6.90 6.70 4.23
CA CYS A 314 6.95 8.08 4.76
C CYS A 314 7.34 8.11 6.24
N LEU A 315 6.81 7.19 7.06
CA LEU A 315 7.15 7.07 8.48
C LEU A 315 8.59 6.57 8.68
N VAL A 316 9.05 5.61 7.88
CA VAL A 316 10.43 5.11 7.92
C VAL A 316 11.42 6.18 7.49
N ASP A 317 11.12 6.98 6.47
CA ASP A 317 11.95 8.12 6.02
C ASP A 317 12.11 9.19 7.12
N TRP A 318 11.00 9.54 7.77
CA TRP A 318 11.03 10.45 8.92
C TRP A 318 11.86 9.88 10.08
N LEU A 319 11.66 8.61 10.43
CA LEU A 319 12.38 7.94 11.52
C LEU A 319 13.88 7.82 11.21
N TYR A 320 14.24 7.39 10.00
CA TYR A 320 15.62 7.34 9.54
C TYR A 320 16.31 8.71 9.68
N SER A 321 15.67 9.76 9.16
CA SER A 321 16.17 11.14 9.22
C SER A 321 16.29 11.68 10.65
N ALA A 322 15.37 11.29 11.55
CA ALA A 322 15.44 11.66 12.96
C ALA A 322 16.64 11.00 13.67
N VAL A 323 16.87 9.70 13.44
CA VAL A 323 18.03 8.99 14.01
C VAL A 323 19.35 9.57 13.48
N GLU A 324 19.48 9.80 12.17
CA GLU A 324 20.68 10.45 11.61
C GLU A 324 20.93 11.84 12.22
N GLY A 325 19.87 12.62 12.43
CA GLY A 325 19.96 13.94 13.04
C GLY A 325 20.42 13.89 14.50
N ASP A 326 19.86 12.98 15.29
CA ASP A 326 20.25 12.75 16.68
C ASP A 326 21.70 12.22 16.78
N MET A 327 22.12 11.30 15.90
CA MET A 327 23.51 10.80 15.81
C MET A 327 24.49 11.95 15.51
N GLN A 328 24.21 12.77 14.49
CA GLN A 328 25.07 13.92 14.15
C GLN A 328 25.17 14.94 15.29
N LEU A 329 24.07 15.20 16.00
CA LEU A 329 24.05 16.09 17.14
C LEU A 329 24.84 15.53 18.34
N ILE A 330 24.64 14.24 18.65
CA ILE A 330 25.36 13.53 19.70
C ILE A 330 26.86 13.57 19.43
N ARG A 331 27.28 13.27 18.19
CA ARG A 331 28.67 13.33 17.76
C ARG A 331 29.29 14.72 17.91
N PHE A 332 28.57 15.79 17.56
CA PHE A 332 29.02 17.16 17.80
C PHE A 332 29.22 17.45 19.31
N GLY A 333 28.39 16.88 20.18
CA GLY A 333 28.58 16.93 21.63
C GLY A 333 29.83 16.18 22.09
N LEU A 334 30.04 14.94 21.60
CA LEU A 334 31.20 14.11 21.90
C LEU A 334 32.52 14.75 21.47
N GLU A 335 32.54 15.45 20.33
CA GLU A 335 33.71 16.21 19.83
C GLU A 335 34.14 17.36 20.77
N ARG A 336 33.28 17.79 21.71
CA ARG A 336 33.62 18.75 22.79
C ARG A 336 34.10 18.09 24.07
N GLY A 337 34.23 16.76 24.10
CA GLY A 337 34.62 16.04 25.30
C GLY A 337 33.56 16.14 26.40
N ARG A 338 34.00 16.11 27.67
CA ARG A 338 33.13 16.04 28.86
C ARG A 338 32.77 17.43 29.41
N GLU A 339 32.62 18.41 28.52
CA GLU A 339 32.17 19.75 28.86
C GLU A 339 30.65 19.77 29.16
N ILE A 340 30.26 20.39 30.28
CA ILE A 340 28.87 20.37 30.77
C ILE A 340 27.89 21.03 29.78
N PHE A 341 28.27 22.17 29.18
CA PHE A 341 27.36 22.95 28.33
C PHE A 341 27.01 22.25 27.00
N PRO A 342 27.97 21.72 26.19
CA PRO A 342 27.65 20.93 25.01
C PRO A 342 26.77 19.71 25.32
N ILE A 343 27.08 18.97 26.38
CA ILE A 343 26.32 17.78 26.79
C ILE A 343 24.90 18.15 27.21
N HIS A 344 24.71 19.24 27.98
CA HIS A 344 23.37 19.74 28.34
C HIS A 344 22.54 20.12 27.13
N GLU A 345 23.11 20.81 26.14
CA GLU A 345 22.36 21.25 24.96
C GLU A 345 21.94 20.05 24.07
N VAL A 346 22.77 19.01 23.96
CA VAL A 346 22.37 17.74 23.31
C VAL A 346 21.23 17.07 24.08
N VAL A 347 21.34 16.89 25.40
CA VAL A 347 20.25 16.31 26.23
C VAL A 347 18.95 17.10 26.08
N LYS A 348 19.03 18.43 26.10
CA LYS A 348 17.91 19.36 25.94
C LYS A 348 17.24 19.23 24.57
N HIS A 349 18.02 19.06 23.50
CA HIS A 349 17.47 18.83 22.16
C HIS A 349 16.77 17.48 22.06
N LEU A 350 17.43 16.40 22.49
CA LEU A 350 16.87 15.04 22.51
C LEU A 350 15.54 15.03 23.28
N ARG A 351 15.48 15.67 24.46
CA ARG A 351 14.26 15.81 25.26
C ARG A 351 13.10 16.49 24.50
N ASN A 352 13.38 17.49 23.67
CA ASN A 352 12.36 18.21 22.89
C ASN A 352 11.77 17.37 21.74
N ASN A 353 12.52 16.40 21.21
CA ASN A 353 12.09 15.55 20.10
C ASN A 353 11.58 14.17 20.57
N HIS A 354 12.01 13.71 21.74
CA HIS A 354 11.79 12.36 22.27
C HIS A 354 10.34 11.87 22.14
N ILE A 355 9.35 12.66 22.61
CA ILE A 355 7.93 12.26 22.54
C ILE A 355 7.51 12.03 21.08
N LYS A 356 7.82 12.97 20.18
CA LYS A 356 7.48 12.86 18.75
C LYS A 356 8.13 11.63 18.09
N PHE A 357 9.36 11.29 18.50
CA PHE A 357 10.04 10.10 17.98
C PHE A 357 9.31 8.82 18.39
N PHE A 358 8.95 8.68 19.67
CA PHE A 358 8.22 7.52 20.16
C PHE A 358 6.77 7.45 19.64
N ASP A 359 6.08 8.59 19.49
CA ASP A 359 4.77 8.66 18.82
C ASP A 359 4.86 8.11 17.38
N ARG A 360 5.90 8.47 16.62
CA ARG A 360 6.13 8.00 15.25
C ARG A 360 6.55 6.53 15.17
N LEU A 361 7.30 6.02 16.16
CA LEU A 361 7.56 4.59 16.29
C LEU A 361 6.27 3.81 16.52
N GLU A 362 5.35 4.32 17.35
CA GLU A 362 4.05 3.68 17.57
C GLU A 362 3.17 3.76 16.31
N GLU A 363 3.10 4.91 15.65
CA GLU A 363 2.35 5.09 14.41
C GLU A 363 2.81 4.11 13.31
N LEU A 364 4.13 3.95 13.12
CA LEU A 364 4.67 2.96 12.18
C LEU A 364 4.25 1.53 12.55
N GLU A 365 4.27 1.17 13.83
CA GLU A 365 3.84 -0.15 14.30
C GLU A 365 2.35 -0.41 14.05
N GLN A 366 1.51 0.60 14.29
CA GLN A 366 0.07 0.54 14.05
C GLN A 366 -0.23 0.41 12.55
N GLN A 367 0.42 1.20 11.69
CA GLN A 367 0.26 1.12 10.23
C GLN A 367 0.66 -0.25 9.69
N MET A 368 1.73 -0.86 10.19
CA MET A 368 2.08 -2.23 9.82
C MET A 368 1.04 -3.26 10.27
N CYS A 369 0.49 -3.14 11.49
CA CYS A 369 -0.60 -4.00 11.96
C CYS A 369 -1.86 -3.91 11.08
N LEU A 370 -2.21 -2.69 10.64
CA LEU A 370 -3.32 -2.45 9.73
C LEU A 370 -3.05 -3.04 8.34
N CYS A 371 -1.85 -2.81 7.79
CA CYS A 371 -1.43 -3.39 6.52
C CYS A 371 -1.52 -4.92 6.53
N PHE A 372 -1.03 -5.58 7.59
CA PHE A 372 -1.17 -7.03 7.77
C PHE A 372 -2.64 -7.49 7.82
N SER A 373 -3.50 -6.76 8.52
CA SER A 373 -4.94 -7.06 8.57
C SER A 373 -5.56 -6.96 7.17
N ALA A 374 -5.26 -5.90 6.42
CA ALA A 374 -5.71 -5.71 5.04
C ALA A 374 -5.14 -6.79 4.10
N VAL A 375 -3.86 -7.17 4.23
CA VAL A 375 -3.22 -8.27 3.49
C VAL A 375 -4.01 -9.56 3.67
N ASN A 376 -4.28 -9.95 4.92
CA ASN A 376 -5.00 -11.19 5.20
C ASN A 376 -6.46 -11.12 4.73
N GLU A 377 -7.15 -10.00 4.96
CA GLU A 377 -8.54 -9.79 4.51
C GLU A 377 -8.68 -9.93 2.98
N TYR A 378 -7.85 -9.23 2.20
CA TYR A 378 -7.93 -9.28 0.75
C TYR A 378 -7.41 -10.59 0.17
N ARG A 379 -6.37 -11.21 0.75
CA ARG A 379 -5.91 -12.55 0.36
C ARG A 379 -7.01 -13.59 0.56
N ALA A 380 -7.71 -13.58 1.69
CA ALA A 380 -8.81 -14.48 1.99
C ALA A 380 -9.98 -14.28 1.01
N LYS A 381 -10.44 -13.03 0.85
CA LYS A 381 -11.46 -12.66 -0.14
C LYS A 381 -11.10 -13.12 -1.55
N LEU A 382 -9.83 -13.06 -1.94
CA LEU A 382 -9.40 -13.45 -3.27
C LEU A 382 -9.35 -14.98 -3.44
N LEU A 383 -8.95 -15.71 -2.38
CA LEU A 383 -8.96 -17.18 -2.35
C LEU A 383 -10.40 -17.74 -2.45
N ASP A 384 -11.34 -17.21 -1.65
CA ASP A 384 -12.76 -17.60 -1.70
C ASP A 384 -13.34 -17.49 -3.12
N GLN A 385 -12.97 -16.42 -3.84
CA GLN A 385 -13.41 -16.20 -5.22
C GLN A 385 -12.71 -17.12 -6.22
N ILE A 386 -11.52 -17.66 -5.93
CA ILE A 386 -10.88 -18.72 -6.74
C ILE A 386 -11.59 -20.05 -6.52
N GLU A 387 -11.78 -20.44 -5.27
CA GLU A 387 -12.44 -21.69 -4.90
C GLU A 387 -13.90 -21.75 -5.37
N GLY A 388 -14.65 -20.66 -5.23
CA GLY A 388 -16.01 -20.55 -5.75
C GLY A 388 -16.12 -20.79 -7.26
N ILE A 389 -15.12 -20.36 -8.05
CA ILE A 389 -15.07 -20.62 -9.50
C ILE A 389 -14.69 -22.07 -9.79
N ILE A 390 -13.79 -22.67 -9.00
CA ILE A 390 -13.42 -24.09 -9.12
C ILE A 390 -14.63 -24.98 -8.81
N LEU A 391 -15.37 -24.69 -7.74
CA LEU A 391 -16.60 -25.40 -7.36
C LEU A 391 -17.69 -25.27 -8.45
N ALA A 392 -17.93 -24.06 -8.97
CA ALA A 392 -18.86 -23.84 -10.07
C ALA A 392 -18.47 -24.62 -11.34
N ARG A 393 -17.17 -24.77 -11.61
CA ARG A 393 -16.66 -25.59 -12.73
C ARG A 393 -16.91 -27.09 -12.48
N LYS A 394 -16.59 -27.61 -11.28
CA LYS A 394 -16.84 -29.02 -10.91
C LYS A 394 -18.32 -29.38 -11.04
N ALA A 395 -19.21 -28.57 -10.47
CA ALA A 395 -20.66 -28.78 -10.55
C ALA A 395 -21.17 -28.80 -12.00
N SER A 396 -20.64 -27.94 -12.87
CA SER A 396 -21.00 -27.92 -14.30
C SER A 396 -20.52 -29.17 -15.05
N CYS A 397 -19.36 -29.74 -14.71
CA CYS A 397 -18.90 -31.00 -15.30
C CYS A 397 -19.79 -32.17 -14.87
N CYS A 398 -20.15 -32.26 -13.59
CA CYS A 398 -21.06 -33.31 -13.10
C CYS A 398 -22.44 -33.24 -13.77
N ALA A 399 -23.01 -32.04 -13.96
CA ALA A 399 -24.28 -31.86 -14.64
C ALA A 399 -24.25 -32.26 -16.13
N LEU A 400 -23.09 -32.11 -16.81
CA LEU A 400 -22.92 -32.53 -18.20
C LEU A 400 -22.73 -34.04 -18.34
N CYS A 401 -22.07 -34.70 -17.38
CA CYS A 401 -21.92 -36.16 -17.36
C CYS A 401 -23.18 -36.90 -16.88
N GLY A 402 -24.03 -36.25 -16.07
CA GLY A 402 -25.25 -36.85 -15.51
C GLY A 402 -26.40 -37.06 -16.52
N ASN A 403 -26.42 -36.32 -17.63
CA ASN A 403 -27.45 -36.44 -18.68
C ASN A 403 -27.16 -37.54 -19.72
N GLY A 404 -26.25 -38.47 -19.42
CA GLY A 404 -25.81 -39.53 -20.34
C GLY A 404 -26.55 -40.87 -20.22
N ASN A 405 -27.47 -41.03 -19.27
CA ASN A 405 -28.23 -42.27 -19.06
C ASN A 405 -29.65 -41.95 -18.55
N LEU A 406 -30.63 -41.91 -19.45
CA LEU A 406 -32.05 -42.25 -19.25
C LEU A 406 -32.78 -42.27 -20.61
#